data_AF-A0A7S2H8F1-F1
#
_entry.id   AF-A0A7S2H8F1-F1
#
_cell.length_a   1.000
_cell.length_b   1.000
_cell.length_c   1.000
_cell.angle_alpha   90.00
_cell.angle_beta   90.00
_cell.angle_gamma   90.00
#
_symmetry.space_group_name_H-M   'P 1'
#
loop_
_entity.id
_entity.type
_entity.pdbx_description
1 polymer ?
#
loop_
_entity_poly.entity_id
_entity_poly.type
_entity_poly.pdbx_seq_one_letter_code
_entity_poly.pdbx_strand_id
1 'polypeptide(L)'
;CDAAQLAVWIPLVRNMTVIGCYAQTELGHGSNVRAIETTATYMIDDDTFEINTPTVTATKFWPGSMGRTANTAMVMARLLTPDGKDHGVQNFLVPIRDKETHEVLPGVQAGDIGPKYGYNNMDNGFLSFDHVRVPRSNMPARFGAVDPTTGAFHRKGSPEEAAVAQKLKGITMTQVRASIIQQAGRSLAMACTIGIRYSTVRHQGFKEGNVGEHQVLDYMSQQHRLLPLLATCYCYHFAGLDIRKMMHQMNTLVDEGQEIPALL
;
A
#
# COMPACT_ATOMS: atom_id res chain seq x y z
N CYS A 1 -14.35 -3.29 -5.20
CA CYS A 1 -15.47 -4.24 -5.01
C CYS A 1 -16.76 -3.52 -5.31
N ASP A 2 -17.72 -4.18 -5.95
CA ASP A 2 -19.10 -3.69 -6.00
C ASP A 2 -19.84 -3.96 -4.67
N ALA A 3 -21.10 -3.55 -4.57
CA ALA A 3 -21.87 -3.67 -3.33
C ALA A 3 -22.04 -5.13 -2.86
N ALA A 4 -22.27 -6.05 -3.80
CA ALA A 4 -22.42 -7.48 -3.49
C ALA A 4 -21.12 -8.07 -2.93
N GLN A 5 -19.99 -7.75 -3.55
CA GLN A 5 -18.68 -8.16 -3.04
C GLN A 5 -18.39 -7.54 -1.66
N LEU A 6 -18.72 -6.27 -1.45
CA LEU A 6 -18.51 -5.63 -0.15
C LEU A 6 -19.34 -6.28 0.97
N ALA A 7 -20.59 -6.67 0.68
CA ALA A 7 -21.45 -7.36 1.63
C ALA A 7 -20.88 -8.71 2.09
N VAL A 8 -20.08 -9.39 1.25
CA VAL A 8 -19.39 -10.64 1.59
C VAL A 8 -18.10 -10.36 2.35
N TRP A 9 -17.22 -9.51 1.81
CA TRP A 9 -15.86 -9.37 2.33
C TRP A 9 -15.78 -8.53 3.61
N ILE A 10 -16.57 -7.47 3.76
CA ILE A 10 -16.46 -6.54 4.90
C ILE A 10 -16.76 -7.22 6.24
N PRO A 11 -17.81 -8.05 6.40
CA PRO A 11 -18.04 -8.77 7.65
C PRO A 11 -16.86 -9.68 8.04
N LEU A 12 -16.29 -10.39 7.07
CA LEU A 12 -15.15 -11.30 7.26
C LEU A 12 -13.87 -10.56 7.66
N VAL A 13 -13.66 -9.36 7.13
CA VAL A 13 -12.53 -8.51 7.53
C VAL A 13 -12.76 -7.93 8.94
N ARG A 14 -13.99 -7.47 9.24
CA ARG A 14 -14.32 -6.86 10.54
C ARG A 14 -14.23 -7.83 11.71
N ASN A 15 -14.58 -9.10 11.49
CA ASN A 15 -14.47 -10.14 12.52
C ASN A 15 -13.11 -10.87 12.49
N MET A 16 -12.14 -10.39 11.72
CA MET A 16 -10.79 -10.95 11.59
C MET A 16 -10.72 -12.39 11.05
N THR A 17 -11.80 -12.91 10.46
CA THR A 17 -11.77 -14.19 9.74
C THR A 17 -10.90 -14.09 8.49
N VAL A 18 -10.94 -12.94 7.82
CA VAL A 18 -10.05 -12.60 6.70
C VAL A 18 -9.05 -11.55 7.18
N ILE A 19 -7.78 -11.93 7.17
CA ILE A 19 -6.67 -11.03 7.43
C ILE A 19 -5.95 -10.78 6.11
N GLY A 20 -6.02 -9.54 5.65
CA GLY A 20 -5.59 -9.14 4.31
C GLY A 20 -4.16 -8.60 4.25
N CYS A 21 -3.47 -8.85 3.15
CA CYS A 21 -2.29 -8.08 2.73
C CYS A 21 -2.48 -7.49 1.32
N TYR A 22 -1.66 -6.49 0.94
CA TYR A 22 -1.69 -5.86 -0.38
C TYR A 22 -0.47 -6.30 -1.21
N ALA A 23 -0.68 -7.29 -2.08
CA ALA A 23 0.36 -7.98 -2.85
C ALA A 23 0.52 -7.38 -4.26
N GLN A 24 1.14 -6.20 -4.32
CA GLN A 24 1.44 -5.50 -5.58
C GLN A 24 2.87 -5.74 -6.05
N THR A 25 3.84 -5.29 -5.26
CA THR A 25 5.26 -5.28 -5.61
C THR A 25 5.78 -6.69 -5.86
N GLU A 26 6.57 -6.83 -6.90
CA GLU A 26 7.29 -8.03 -7.28
C GLU A 26 8.80 -7.84 -7.11
N LEU A 27 9.54 -8.93 -7.08
CA LEU A 27 11.01 -8.90 -7.02
C LEU A 27 11.61 -8.08 -8.18
N GLY A 28 11.06 -8.21 -9.40
CA GLY A 28 11.47 -7.47 -10.58
C GLY A 28 10.86 -6.06 -10.71
N HIS A 29 9.73 -5.79 -10.05
CA HIS A 29 8.91 -4.61 -10.33
C HIS A 29 8.29 -3.98 -9.06
N GLY A 30 8.82 -2.79 -8.70
CA GLY A 30 8.25 -1.93 -7.65
C GLY A 30 7.55 -0.70 -8.20
N SER A 31 8.33 0.31 -8.62
CA SER A 31 7.79 1.58 -9.12
C SER A 31 7.03 1.42 -10.44
N ASN A 32 7.49 0.53 -11.32
CA ASN A 32 6.84 0.28 -12.61
C ASN A 32 5.76 -0.80 -12.50
N VAL A 33 4.64 -0.46 -11.86
CA VAL A 33 3.50 -1.38 -11.66
C VAL A 33 2.93 -1.90 -12.98
N ARG A 34 3.07 -1.15 -14.09
CA ARG A 34 2.59 -1.60 -15.41
C ARG A 34 3.37 -2.79 -15.95
N ALA A 35 4.55 -3.09 -15.42
CA ALA A 35 5.43 -4.16 -15.88
C ALA A 35 5.35 -5.42 -15.00
N ILE A 36 4.47 -5.47 -13.98
CA ILE A 36 4.31 -6.70 -13.20
C ILE A 36 4.04 -7.90 -14.11
N GLU A 37 4.56 -9.05 -13.70
CA GLU A 37 4.64 -10.28 -14.46
C GLU A 37 3.58 -11.30 -14.02
N THR A 38 3.12 -11.26 -12.76
CA THR A 38 2.06 -12.18 -12.26
C THR A 38 0.84 -12.10 -13.17
N THR A 39 0.31 -13.25 -13.60
CA THR A 39 -0.84 -13.32 -14.50
C THR A 39 -2.10 -13.77 -13.78
N ALA A 40 -3.24 -13.32 -14.28
CA ALA A 40 -4.57 -13.78 -13.91
C ALA A 40 -5.34 -14.14 -15.18
N THR A 41 -5.33 -15.42 -15.55
CA THR A 41 -5.96 -15.90 -16.80
C THR A 41 -7.39 -16.36 -16.51
N TYR A 42 -8.38 -15.79 -17.21
CA TYR A 42 -9.76 -16.20 -17.06
C TYR A 42 -10.02 -17.56 -17.72
N MET A 43 -10.59 -18.49 -16.95
CA MET A 43 -11.07 -19.77 -17.43
C MET A 43 -12.58 -19.74 -17.53
N ILE A 44 -13.07 -19.86 -18.76
CA ILE A 44 -14.51 -19.83 -19.02
C ILE A 44 -15.21 -21.12 -18.59
N ASP A 45 -14.50 -22.26 -18.64
CA ASP A 45 -15.08 -23.58 -18.42
C ASP A 45 -15.56 -23.80 -16.98
N ASP A 46 -14.93 -23.14 -16.00
CA ASP A 46 -15.22 -23.32 -14.56
C ASP A 46 -15.50 -22.01 -13.82
N ASP A 47 -15.65 -20.89 -14.54
CA ASP A 47 -15.87 -19.54 -14.01
C ASP A 47 -14.79 -19.08 -12.99
N THR A 48 -13.52 -19.35 -13.28
CA THR A 48 -12.38 -19.02 -12.40
C THR A 48 -11.33 -18.14 -13.06
N PHE A 49 -10.42 -17.60 -12.24
CA PHE A 49 -9.12 -17.08 -12.67
C PHE A 49 -8.01 -18.03 -12.23
N GLU A 50 -7.08 -18.31 -13.14
CA GLU A 50 -5.77 -18.85 -12.82
C GLU A 50 -4.81 -17.74 -12.41
N ILE A 51 -4.32 -17.77 -11.17
CA ILE A 51 -3.27 -16.88 -10.71
C ILE A 51 -1.94 -17.62 -10.81
N ASN A 52 -0.97 -17.06 -11.53
CA ASN A 52 0.31 -17.71 -11.75
C ASN A 52 1.49 -16.74 -11.65
N THR A 53 2.60 -17.26 -11.12
CA THR A 53 3.90 -16.58 -11.03
C THR A 53 4.84 -17.18 -12.07
N PRO A 54 4.97 -16.58 -13.27
CA PRO A 54 5.67 -17.22 -14.39
C PRO A 54 7.20 -17.32 -14.21
N THR A 55 7.78 -16.46 -13.38
CA THR A 55 9.22 -16.32 -13.19
C THR A 55 9.54 -16.02 -11.73
N VAL A 56 10.79 -16.22 -11.31
CA VAL A 56 11.22 -15.82 -9.97
C VAL A 56 11.07 -14.30 -9.77
N THR A 57 11.30 -13.49 -10.82
CA THR A 57 11.15 -12.03 -10.76
C THR A 57 9.69 -11.60 -10.56
N ALA A 58 8.73 -12.43 -10.98
CA ALA A 58 7.30 -12.22 -10.73
C ALA A 58 6.86 -12.51 -9.28
N THR A 59 7.72 -13.11 -8.45
CA THR A 59 7.42 -13.37 -7.04
C THR A 59 7.05 -12.07 -6.35
N LYS A 60 5.87 -12.02 -5.70
CA LYS A 60 5.49 -10.86 -4.88
C LYS A 60 6.50 -10.71 -3.76
N PHE A 61 6.93 -9.49 -3.48
CA PHE A 61 8.04 -9.22 -2.57
C PHE A 61 7.85 -7.86 -1.88
N TRP A 62 7.99 -7.82 -0.54
CA TRP A 62 7.75 -6.69 0.38
C TRP A 62 6.39 -6.53 1.07
N PRO A 63 5.23 -7.01 0.57
CA PRO A 63 3.96 -6.78 1.26
C PRO A 63 4.00 -7.12 2.75
N GLY A 64 3.64 -6.16 3.60
CA GLY A 64 3.51 -6.35 5.04
C GLY A 64 2.38 -7.34 5.37
N SER A 65 2.51 -8.04 6.50
CA SER A 65 1.58 -9.10 6.91
C SER A 65 1.53 -10.33 6.02
N MET A 66 2.23 -10.36 4.88
CA MET A 66 2.13 -11.46 3.93
C MET A 66 2.95 -12.68 4.34
N GLY A 67 4.05 -12.47 5.07
CA GLY A 67 4.98 -13.55 5.39
C GLY A 67 4.38 -14.62 6.28
N ARG A 68 3.54 -14.23 7.24
CA ARG A 68 2.98 -15.15 8.25
C ARG A 68 1.55 -14.82 8.66
N THR A 69 1.10 -13.58 8.58
CA THR A 69 -0.14 -13.13 9.26
C THR A 69 -1.38 -13.21 8.38
N ALA A 70 -1.27 -12.81 7.12
CA ALA A 70 -2.39 -12.73 6.19
C ALA A 70 -2.80 -14.12 5.69
N ASN A 71 -4.10 -14.37 5.65
CA ASN A 71 -4.69 -15.56 5.05
C ASN A 71 -5.32 -15.28 3.67
N THR A 72 -5.48 -14.01 3.31
CA THR A 72 -5.96 -13.57 1.99
C THR A 72 -5.09 -12.42 1.49
N ALA A 73 -4.74 -12.43 0.20
CA ALA A 73 -3.98 -11.36 -0.44
C ALA A 73 -4.83 -10.63 -1.48
N MET A 74 -4.75 -9.30 -1.52
CA MET A 74 -5.17 -8.52 -2.68
C MET A 74 -4.00 -8.52 -3.68
N VAL A 75 -4.03 -9.43 -4.64
CA VAL A 75 -2.98 -9.65 -5.63
C VAL A 75 -3.21 -8.74 -6.83
N MET A 76 -2.19 -7.97 -7.21
CA MET A 76 -2.17 -7.32 -8.52
C MET A 76 -1.58 -8.25 -9.56
N ALA A 77 -2.29 -8.47 -10.66
CA ALA A 77 -1.86 -9.35 -11.74
C ALA A 77 -2.34 -8.82 -13.10
N ARG A 78 -1.69 -9.24 -14.18
CA ARG A 78 -2.10 -8.97 -15.56
C ARG A 78 -3.30 -9.84 -15.92
N LEU A 79 -4.43 -9.20 -16.23
CA LEU A 79 -5.64 -9.93 -16.64
C LEU A 79 -5.50 -10.43 -18.08
N LEU A 80 -5.52 -11.75 -18.27
CA LEU A 80 -5.56 -12.39 -19.57
C LEU A 80 -6.95 -13.00 -19.81
N THR A 81 -7.53 -12.78 -20.98
CA THR A 81 -8.83 -13.35 -21.38
C THR A 81 -8.67 -14.46 -22.43
N PRO A 82 -9.70 -15.31 -22.66
CA PRO A 82 -9.60 -16.45 -23.59
C PRO A 82 -9.23 -16.09 -25.04
N ASP A 83 -9.43 -14.84 -25.45
CA ASP A 83 -8.99 -14.31 -26.75
C ASP A 83 -7.48 -13.99 -26.82
N GLY A 84 -6.72 -14.34 -25.79
CA GLY A 84 -5.29 -14.11 -25.69
C GLY A 84 -4.89 -12.67 -25.40
N LYS A 85 -5.84 -11.77 -25.11
CA LYS A 85 -5.54 -10.36 -24.85
C LYS A 85 -5.18 -10.10 -23.39
N ASP A 86 -4.24 -9.19 -23.22
CA ASP A 86 -3.82 -8.63 -21.93
C ASP A 86 -4.53 -7.29 -21.67
N HIS A 87 -5.37 -7.27 -20.63
CA HIS A 87 -6.17 -6.11 -20.22
C HIS A 87 -5.50 -5.28 -19.13
N GLY A 88 -4.20 -5.50 -18.92
CA GLY A 88 -3.37 -4.80 -17.95
C GLY A 88 -3.63 -5.24 -16.52
N VAL A 89 -3.15 -4.41 -15.59
CA VAL A 89 -3.13 -4.74 -14.16
C VAL A 89 -4.52 -4.62 -13.55
N GLN A 90 -5.00 -5.72 -12.98
CA GLN A 90 -6.21 -5.80 -12.18
C GLN A 90 -5.91 -6.37 -10.80
N ASN A 91 -6.88 -6.27 -9.90
CA ASN A 91 -6.80 -6.79 -8.54
C ASN A 91 -7.58 -8.10 -8.41
N PHE A 92 -7.10 -9.00 -7.56
CA PHE A 92 -7.73 -10.29 -7.28
C PHE A 92 -7.60 -10.61 -5.79
N LEU A 93 -8.69 -10.98 -5.14
CA LEU A 93 -8.68 -11.48 -3.77
C LEU A 93 -8.32 -12.96 -3.79
N VAL A 94 -7.12 -13.32 -3.36
CA VAL A 94 -6.62 -14.69 -3.42
C VAL A 94 -6.44 -15.21 -2.00
N PRO A 95 -7.20 -16.24 -1.57
CA PRO A 95 -6.88 -16.98 -0.36
C PRO A 95 -5.47 -17.57 -0.48
N ILE A 96 -4.63 -17.36 0.53
CA ILE A 96 -3.23 -17.84 0.55
C ILE A 96 -2.96 -18.80 1.70
N ARG A 97 -3.81 -18.81 2.71
CA ARG A 97 -3.77 -19.76 3.83
C ARG A 97 -5.17 -20.24 4.18
N ASP A 98 -5.24 -21.44 4.71
CA ASP A 98 -6.46 -21.95 5.33
C ASP A 98 -6.87 -21.06 6.52
N LYS A 99 -8.17 -20.90 6.75
CA LYS A 99 -8.66 -19.98 7.80
C LYS A 99 -8.63 -20.58 9.20
N GLU A 100 -8.58 -21.90 9.31
CA GLU A 100 -8.59 -22.63 10.58
C GLU A 100 -7.19 -23.09 10.95
N THR A 101 -6.48 -23.75 10.03
CA THR A 101 -5.13 -24.29 10.27
C THR A 101 -4.04 -23.26 10.02
N HIS A 102 -4.34 -22.24 9.21
CA HIS A 102 -3.39 -21.21 8.77
C HIS A 102 -2.20 -21.74 7.94
N GLU A 103 -2.29 -22.99 7.49
CA GLU A 103 -1.35 -23.57 6.55
C GLU A 103 -1.48 -22.92 5.16
N VAL A 104 -0.38 -22.85 4.41
CA VAL A 104 -0.41 -22.33 3.05
C VAL A 104 -1.27 -23.23 2.15
N LEU A 105 -2.10 -22.63 1.32
CA LEU A 105 -2.99 -23.39 0.43
C LEU A 105 -2.19 -24.06 -0.72
N PRO A 106 -2.72 -25.14 -1.31
CA PRO A 106 -2.08 -25.78 -2.47
C PRO A 106 -1.78 -24.80 -3.60
N GLY A 107 -0.60 -24.94 -4.23
CA GLY A 107 -0.13 -24.04 -5.28
C GLY A 107 0.33 -22.66 -4.76
N VAL A 108 0.28 -22.39 -3.45
CA VAL A 108 0.77 -21.15 -2.86
C VAL A 108 2.10 -21.38 -2.14
N GLN A 109 3.10 -20.59 -2.51
CA GLN A 109 4.35 -20.50 -1.77
C GLN A 109 4.43 -19.13 -1.08
N ALA A 110 4.54 -19.10 0.24
CA ALA A 110 4.60 -17.86 1.00
C ALA A 110 5.58 -17.96 2.17
N GLY A 111 6.21 -16.85 2.54
CA GLY A 111 7.13 -16.80 3.68
C GLY A 111 7.63 -15.40 3.97
N ASP A 112 8.33 -15.24 5.09
CA ASP A 112 8.98 -13.97 5.48
C ASP A 112 10.25 -13.73 4.64
N ILE A 113 10.52 -12.49 4.24
CA ILE A 113 11.71 -12.14 3.44
C ILE A 113 13.00 -12.03 4.26
N GLY A 114 12.89 -12.12 5.58
CA GLY A 114 14.01 -12.11 6.51
C GLY A 114 14.26 -10.76 7.20
N PRO A 115 15.43 -10.65 7.84
CA PRO A 115 15.80 -9.48 8.63
C PRO A 115 15.97 -8.24 7.75
N LYS A 116 15.55 -7.10 8.29
CA LYS A 116 15.57 -5.79 7.64
C LYS A 116 16.30 -4.80 8.56
N TYR A 117 16.71 -3.65 7.99
CA TYR A 117 17.35 -2.57 8.76
C TYR A 117 16.49 -2.05 9.92
N GLY A 118 15.17 -2.01 9.71
CA GLY A 118 14.14 -1.76 10.72
C GLY A 118 12.90 -2.58 10.38
N TYR A 119 11.74 -2.31 11.01
CA TYR A 119 10.49 -3.04 10.72
C TYR A 119 10.58 -4.57 10.94
N ASN A 120 11.48 -5.05 11.81
CA ASN A 120 11.60 -6.50 12.09
C ASN A 120 10.39 -7.07 12.85
N ASN A 121 9.51 -6.22 13.36
CA ASN A 121 8.21 -6.59 13.92
C ASN A 121 7.10 -6.75 12.85
N MET A 122 7.41 -6.49 11.59
CA MET A 122 6.51 -6.69 10.46
C MET A 122 7.00 -7.86 9.61
N ASP A 123 6.11 -8.82 9.37
CA ASP A 123 6.34 -10.01 8.55
C ASP A 123 6.18 -9.69 7.06
N ASN A 124 7.02 -8.78 6.55
CA ASN A 124 7.11 -8.53 5.12
C ASN A 124 7.42 -9.83 4.40
N GLY A 125 6.58 -10.19 3.44
CA GLY A 125 6.62 -11.52 2.84
C GLY A 125 7.07 -11.57 1.39
N PHE A 126 7.31 -12.78 0.93
CA PHE A 126 7.24 -13.16 -0.46
C PHE A 126 6.02 -14.07 -0.71
N LEU A 127 5.51 -14.07 -1.94
CA LEU A 127 4.35 -14.87 -2.34
C LEU A 127 4.42 -15.23 -3.82
N SER A 128 4.30 -16.51 -4.13
CA SER A 128 4.28 -17.07 -5.49
C SER A 128 3.12 -18.04 -5.65
N PHE A 129 2.61 -18.13 -6.87
CA PHE A 129 1.48 -18.97 -7.24
C PHE A 129 1.88 -19.94 -8.34
N ASP A 130 1.50 -21.19 -8.18
CA ASP A 130 1.57 -22.26 -9.17
C ASP A 130 0.15 -22.61 -9.59
N HIS A 131 -0.30 -21.97 -10.68
CA HIS A 131 -1.63 -22.17 -11.29
C HIS A 131 -2.82 -22.21 -10.31
N VAL A 132 -2.89 -21.26 -9.37
CA VAL A 132 -3.93 -21.22 -8.32
C VAL A 132 -5.27 -20.74 -8.88
N ARG A 133 -6.34 -21.52 -8.67
CA ARG A 133 -7.70 -21.19 -9.11
C ARG A 133 -8.45 -20.37 -8.06
N VAL A 134 -9.05 -19.25 -8.48
CA VAL A 134 -9.99 -18.47 -7.65
C VAL A 134 -11.27 -18.17 -8.41
N PRO A 135 -12.45 -18.12 -7.76
CA PRO A 135 -13.69 -17.78 -8.44
C PRO A 135 -13.62 -16.42 -9.15
N ARG A 136 -14.34 -16.25 -10.26
CA ARG A 136 -14.40 -14.95 -10.96
C ARG A 136 -14.84 -13.80 -10.05
N SER A 137 -15.70 -14.08 -9.06
CA SER A 137 -16.16 -13.13 -8.06
C SER A 137 -15.04 -12.54 -7.18
N ASN A 138 -13.84 -13.13 -7.20
CA ASN A 138 -12.68 -12.63 -6.45
C ASN A 138 -11.98 -11.45 -7.15
N MET A 139 -12.31 -11.15 -8.41
CA MET A 139 -11.89 -9.90 -9.06
C MET A 139 -12.82 -8.75 -8.66
N PRO A 140 -12.35 -7.68 -7.99
CA PRO A 140 -13.18 -6.55 -7.60
C PRO A 140 -13.86 -5.85 -8.80
N ALA A 141 -15.18 -5.98 -8.91
CA ALA A 141 -15.93 -5.70 -10.12
C ALA A 141 -16.57 -4.28 -10.17
N ARG A 142 -16.03 -3.32 -9.41
CA ARG A 142 -16.58 -1.94 -9.35
C ARG A 142 -16.42 -1.20 -10.67
N PHE A 143 -15.25 -1.33 -11.29
CA PHE A 143 -14.86 -0.52 -12.47
C PHE A 143 -14.70 -1.34 -13.75
N GLY A 144 -14.72 -2.67 -13.65
CA GLY A 144 -14.67 -3.57 -14.77
C GLY A 144 -14.88 -5.00 -14.32
N ALA A 145 -15.39 -5.84 -15.20
CA ALA A 145 -15.67 -7.23 -14.93
C ALA A 145 -15.46 -8.07 -16.20
N VAL A 146 -15.19 -9.36 -16.00
CA VAL A 146 -15.21 -10.34 -17.08
C VAL A 146 -16.63 -10.91 -17.18
N ASP A 147 -17.14 -10.97 -18.41
CA ASP A 147 -18.42 -11.59 -18.72
C ASP A 147 -18.29 -13.12 -18.66
N PRO A 148 -19.14 -13.83 -17.89
CA PRO A 148 -19.00 -15.27 -17.66
C PRO A 148 -19.31 -16.13 -18.89
N THR A 149 -20.04 -15.58 -19.88
CA THR A 149 -20.50 -16.37 -21.05
C THR A 149 -19.56 -16.20 -22.23
N THR A 150 -19.02 -14.99 -22.41
CA THR A 150 -18.17 -14.62 -23.54
C THR A 150 -16.69 -14.59 -23.18
N GLY A 151 -16.35 -14.50 -21.89
CA GLY A 151 -14.98 -14.31 -21.40
C GLY A 151 -14.40 -12.92 -21.71
N ALA A 152 -15.21 -12.00 -22.22
CA ALA A 152 -14.77 -10.66 -22.57
C ALA A 152 -14.65 -9.78 -21.31
N PHE A 153 -13.56 -9.01 -21.22
CA PHE A 153 -13.40 -8.01 -20.17
C PHE A 153 -14.03 -6.68 -20.61
N HIS A 154 -14.94 -6.16 -19.78
CA HIS A 154 -15.60 -4.89 -19.99
C HIS A 154 -15.31 -3.93 -18.85
N ARG A 155 -14.93 -2.70 -19.17
CA ARG A 155 -14.95 -1.60 -18.21
C ARG A 155 -16.42 -1.21 -17.99
N LYS A 156 -16.79 -0.97 -16.73
CA LYS A 156 -18.14 -0.52 -16.38
C LYS A 156 -18.23 1.00 -16.51
N GLY A 157 -19.40 1.45 -16.95
CA GLY A 157 -19.72 2.86 -17.15
C GLY A 157 -19.40 3.39 -18.55
N SER A 158 -19.84 4.61 -18.81
CA SER A 158 -19.52 5.37 -20.02
C SER A 158 -18.00 5.61 -20.12
N PRO A 159 -17.45 5.96 -21.31
CA PRO A 159 -16.05 6.33 -21.45
C PRO A 159 -15.60 7.43 -20.46
N GLU A 160 -16.51 8.35 -20.14
CA GLU A 160 -16.30 9.44 -19.17
C GLU A 160 -16.25 8.90 -17.73
N GLU A 161 -17.18 8.02 -17.35
CA GLU A 161 -17.18 7.36 -16.04
C GLU A 161 -15.94 6.47 -15.84
N ALA A 162 -15.46 5.82 -16.91
CA ALA A 162 -14.23 5.04 -16.89
C ALA A 162 -12.98 5.93 -16.71
N ALA A 163 -12.98 7.14 -17.27
CA ALA A 163 -11.93 8.13 -17.05
C ALA A 163 -11.95 8.66 -15.61
N VAL A 164 -13.13 8.90 -15.04
CA VAL A 164 -13.31 9.25 -13.62
C VAL A 164 -12.83 8.09 -12.73
N ALA A 165 -13.20 6.85 -13.00
CA ALA A 165 -12.72 5.67 -12.27
C ALA A 165 -11.19 5.56 -12.26
N GLN A 166 -10.54 5.91 -13.37
CA GLN A 166 -9.07 5.97 -13.45
C GLN A 166 -8.50 7.09 -12.55
N LYS A 167 -9.15 8.26 -12.49
CA LYS A 167 -8.80 9.34 -11.55
C LYS A 167 -9.00 8.88 -10.09
N LEU A 168 -10.10 8.19 -9.77
CA LEU A 168 -10.40 7.66 -8.43
C LEU A 168 -9.34 6.66 -7.92
N LYS A 169 -8.80 5.81 -8.80
CA LYS A 169 -7.65 4.93 -8.48
C LYS A 169 -6.40 5.74 -8.08
N GLY A 170 -6.21 6.92 -8.65
CA GLY A 170 -5.16 7.85 -8.26
C GLY A 170 -5.37 8.46 -6.87
N ILE A 171 -6.61 8.77 -6.51
CA ILE A 171 -6.96 9.40 -5.22
C ILE A 171 -6.54 8.53 -4.03
N THR A 172 -6.69 7.22 -4.12
CA THR A 172 -6.28 6.31 -3.03
C THR A 172 -4.77 6.40 -2.76
N MET A 173 -3.97 6.49 -3.83
CA MET A 173 -2.51 6.69 -3.71
C MET A 173 -2.16 8.08 -3.19
N THR A 174 -2.89 9.12 -3.61
CA THR A 174 -2.72 10.49 -3.10
C THR A 174 -3.08 10.57 -1.61
N GLN A 175 -4.14 9.90 -1.18
CA GLN A 175 -4.54 9.83 0.23
C GLN A 175 -3.47 9.17 1.10
N VAL A 176 -2.90 8.06 0.64
CA VAL A 176 -1.78 7.41 1.34
C VAL A 176 -0.58 8.36 1.42
N ARG A 177 -0.21 9.03 0.32
CA ARG A 177 0.90 9.99 0.29
C ARG A 177 0.69 11.18 1.23
N ALA A 178 -0.53 11.70 1.31
CA ALA A 178 -0.89 12.77 2.25
C ALA A 178 -0.60 12.39 3.71
N SER A 179 -0.85 11.12 4.06
CA SER A 179 -0.56 10.63 5.42
C SER A 179 0.95 10.56 5.71
N ILE A 180 1.79 10.26 4.71
CA ILE A 180 3.25 10.15 4.85
C ILE A 180 3.86 11.49 5.30
N ILE A 181 3.35 12.61 4.79
CA ILE A 181 3.84 13.96 5.15
C ILE A 181 3.65 14.22 6.66
N GLN A 182 2.47 13.89 7.20
CA GLN A 182 2.22 14.02 8.63
C GLN A 182 3.12 13.10 9.46
N GLN A 183 3.35 11.87 9.00
CA GLN A 183 4.22 10.92 9.70
C GLN A 183 5.70 11.35 9.66
N ALA A 184 6.15 11.97 8.57
CA ALA A 184 7.48 12.56 8.47
C ALA A 184 7.65 13.69 9.51
N GLY A 185 6.68 14.59 9.62
CA GLY A 185 6.68 15.65 10.63
C GLY A 185 6.74 15.11 12.06
N ARG A 186 5.94 14.08 12.38
CA ARG A 186 5.95 13.43 13.71
C ARG A 186 7.28 12.74 14.01
N SER A 187 7.82 12.00 13.05
CA SER A 187 9.10 11.28 13.19
C SER A 187 10.25 12.26 13.42
N LEU A 188 10.29 13.34 12.65
CA LEU A 188 11.29 14.40 12.82
C LEU A 188 11.13 15.11 14.17
N ALA A 189 9.89 15.36 14.62
CA ALA A 189 9.62 15.99 15.91
C ALA A 189 10.11 15.13 17.09
N MET A 190 9.93 13.80 17.02
CA MET A 190 10.49 12.89 18.03
C MET A 190 12.02 12.98 18.07
N ALA A 191 12.69 12.92 16.91
CA ALA A 191 14.14 13.04 16.83
C ALA A 191 14.65 14.40 17.35
N CYS A 192 13.99 15.50 16.96
CA CYS A 192 14.33 16.85 17.42
C CYS A 192 14.12 17.00 18.94
N THR A 193 13.04 16.43 19.48
CA THR A 193 12.76 16.47 20.91
C THR A 193 13.88 15.81 21.71
N ILE A 194 14.32 14.62 21.29
CA ILE A 194 15.44 13.92 21.93
C ILE A 194 16.72 14.75 21.79
N GLY A 195 17.07 15.15 20.57
CA GLY A 195 18.32 15.86 20.28
C GLY A 195 18.44 17.21 20.99
N ILE A 196 17.38 18.01 21.01
CA ILE A 196 17.36 19.34 21.64
C ILE A 196 17.38 19.21 23.17
N ARG A 197 16.53 18.35 23.76
CA ARG A 197 16.54 18.14 25.22
C ARG A 197 17.87 17.58 25.71
N TYR A 198 18.46 16.63 24.98
CA TYR A 198 19.81 16.16 25.32
C TYR A 198 20.84 17.28 25.21
N SER A 199 20.71 18.15 24.21
CA SER A 199 21.62 19.28 24.01
C SER A 199 21.51 20.36 25.11
N THR A 200 20.36 20.47 25.79
CA THR A 200 20.19 21.35 26.97
C THR A 200 20.78 20.78 28.26
N VAL A 201 21.07 19.49 28.33
CA VAL A 201 21.62 18.86 29.55
C VAL A 201 23.08 18.45 29.40
N ARG A 202 23.52 18.15 28.18
CA ARG A 202 24.90 17.77 27.90
C ARG A 202 25.79 19.00 27.93
N HIS A 203 26.81 18.96 28.79
CA HIS A 203 27.91 19.90 28.78
C HIS A 203 29.14 19.30 28.06
N GLN A 204 29.84 20.12 27.27
CA GLN A 204 31.11 19.75 26.63
C GLN A 204 31.86 21.02 26.21
N GLY A 205 33.20 20.99 26.26
CA GLY A 205 34.06 22.13 25.94
C GLY A 205 34.32 23.02 27.15
N PHE A 206 35.01 24.14 26.97
CA PHE A 206 35.42 25.00 28.08
C PHE A 206 34.85 26.41 27.95
N LYS A 207 34.38 26.95 29.08
CA LYS A 207 34.10 28.39 29.23
C LYS A 207 35.42 29.16 29.36
N GLU A 208 35.39 30.47 29.12
CA GLU A 208 36.55 31.34 29.35
C GLU A 208 37.10 31.14 30.77
N GLY A 209 38.42 30.99 30.89
CA GLY A 209 39.09 30.73 32.16
C GLY A 209 38.95 29.30 32.71
N ASN A 210 38.43 28.34 31.94
CA ASN A 210 38.23 26.94 32.33
C ASN A 210 37.29 26.75 33.55
N VAL A 211 36.43 27.73 33.84
CA VAL A 211 35.46 27.64 34.93
C VAL A 211 34.15 27.04 34.41
N GLY A 212 34.16 25.72 34.22
CA GLY A 212 33.01 24.94 33.77
C GLY A 212 32.86 24.83 32.25
N GLU A 213 31.77 24.18 31.84
CA GLU A 213 31.51 23.77 30.47
C GLU A 213 30.24 24.46 29.91
N HIS A 214 30.16 24.63 28.59
CA HIS A 214 28.96 25.12 27.90
C HIS A 214 27.94 24.00 27.73
N GLN A 215 26.65 24.33 27.76
CA GLN A 215 25.65 23.40 27.23
C GLN A 215 25.92 23.27 25.74
N VAL A 216 25.84 22.05 25.19
CA VAL A 216 26.16 21.88 23.77
C VAL A 216 25.20 22.63 22.86
N LEU A 217 23.97 22.94 23.32
CA LEU A 217 23.03 23.81 22.60
C LEU A 217 23.49 25.27 22.51
N ASP A 218 24.41 25.74 23.36
CA ASP A 218 24.92 27.12 23.30
C ASP A 218 25.78 27.35 22.04
N TYR A 219 26.34 26.28 21.46
CA TYR A 219 27.14 26.39 20.24
C TYR A 219 26.25 26.64 19.01
N MET A 220 26.56 27.71 18.26
CA MET A 220 25.85 28.03 17.01
C MET A 220 25.84 26.87 16.00
N SER A 221 26.92 26.07 15.95
CA SER A 221 27.00 24.89 15.10
C SER A 221 25.96 23.82 15.47
N GLN A 222 25.68 23.63 16.77
CA GLN A 222 24.65 22.71 17.26
C GLN A 222 23.25 23.27 17.00
N GLN A 223 23.04 24.56 17.23
CA GLN A 223 21.77 25.24 16.93
C GLN A 223 21.43 25.16 15.45
N HIS A 224 22.40 25.43 14.56
CA HIS A 224 22.21 25.36 13.12
C HIS A 224 21.86 23.95 12.63
N ARG A 225 22.28 22.90 13.34
CA ARG A 225 21.92 21.52 12.99
C ARG A 225 20.53 21.12 13.49
N LEU A 226 20.08 21.64 14.62
CA LEU A 226 18.84 21.20 15.28
C LEU A 226 17.65 22.13 15.06
N LEU A 227 17.83 23.44 15.17
CA LEU A 227 16.72 24.41 15.14
C LEU A 227 16.04 24.51 13.77
N PRO A 228 16.75 24.44 12.63
CA PRO A 228 16.09 24.36 11.32
C PRO A 228 15.25 23.09 11.14
N LEU A 229 15.70 21.95 11.71
CA LEU A 229 14.92 20.72 11.70
C LEU A 229 13.67 20.83 12.58
N LEU A 230 13.77 21.50 13.73
CA LEU A 230 12.61 21.83 14.57
C LEU A 230 11.61 22.68 13.79
N ALA A 231 12.06 23.75 13.12
CA ALA A 231 11.19 24.57 12.27
C ALA A 231 10.53 23.74 11.16
N THR A 232 11.30 22.85 10.52
CA THR A 232 10.81 21.93 9.49
C THR A 232 9.71 20.99 10.02
N CYS A 233 9.77 20.57 11.29
CA CYS A 233 8.71 19.77 11.91
C CYS A 233 7.37 20.51 11.88
N TYR A 234 7.37 21.79 12.25
CA TYR A 234 6.16 22.62 12.23
C TYR A 234 5.67 22.85 10.79
N CYS A 235 6.58 23.06 9.83
CA CYS A 235 6.21 23.14 8.41
C CYS A 235 5.50 21.86 7.94
N TYR A 236 6.04 20.67 8.22
CA TYR A 236 5.39 19.40 7.88
C TYR A 236 4.07 19.18 8.61
N HIS A 237 3.97 19.63 9.85
CA HIS A 237 2.72 19.54 10.61
C HIS A 237 1.60 20.34 9.94
N PHE A 238 1.83 21.62 9.65
CA PHE A 238 0.82 22.48 9.04
C PHE A 238 0.50 22.06 7.60
N ALA A 239 1.51 21.76 6.78
CA ALA A 239 1.31 21.24 5.43
C ALA A 239 0.50 19.93 5.44
N GLY A 240 0.82 19.03 6.37
CA GLY A 240 0.10 17.77 6.53
C GLY A 240 -1.37 17.95 6.95
N LEU A 241 -1.67 18.94 7.79
CA LEU A 241 -3.06 19.29 8.16
C LEU A 241 -3.84 19.81 6.95
N ASP A 242 -3.25 20.68 6.14
CA ASP A 242 -3.93 21.27 4.99
C ASP A 242 -4.17 20.26 3.88
N ILE A 243 -3.18 19.41 3.57
CA ILE A 243 -3.36 18.31 2.62
C ILE A 243 -4.44 17.35 3.12
N ARG A 244 -4.53 17.06 4.43
CA ARG A 244 -5.60 16.20 4.96
C ARG A 244 -7.00 16.80 4.76
N LYS A 245 -7.15 18.12 4.94
CA LYS A 245 -8.42 18.81 4.67
C LYS A 245 -8.79 18.72 3.20
N MET A 246 -7.82 18.99 2.32
CA MET A 246 -7.95 18.86 0.87
C MET A 246 -8.40 17.46 0.46
N MET A 247 -7.75 16.41 0.98
CA MET A 247 -8.14 15.02 0.70
C MET A 247 -9.54 14.68 1.22
N HIS A 248 -9.96 15.23 2.36
CA HIS A 248 -11.32 15.02 2.87
C HIS A 248 -12.36 15.64 1.93
N GLN A 249 -12.13 16.87 1.48
CA GLN A 249 -12.99 17.55 0.51
C GLN A 249 -13.07 16.78 -0.81
N MET A 250 -11.93 16.31 -1.34
CA MET A 250 -11.91 15.49 -2.56
C MET A 250 -12.74 14.22 -2.41
N ASN A 251 -12.64 13.52 -1.27
CA ASN A 251 -13.44 12.31 -1.04
C ASN A 251 -14.94 12.62 -0.98
N THR A 252 -15.35 13.72 -0.34
CA THR A 252 -16.75 14.16 -0.33
C THR A 252 -17.27 14.44 -1.74
N LEU A 253 -16.51 15.16 -2.56
CA LEU A 253 -16.89 15.45 -3.95
C LEU A 253 -17.06 14.17 -4.78
N VAL A 254 -16.17 13.19 -4.58
CA VAL A 254 -16.25 11.87 -5.22
C VAL A 254 -17.51 11.12 -4.82
N ASP A 255 -17.83 11.10 -3.52
CA ASP A 255 -19.01 10.40 -3.01
C ASP A 255 -20.31 11.08 -3.48
N GLU A 256 -20.29 12.39 -3.70
CA GLU A 256 -21.40 13.18 -4.24
C GLU A 256 -21.47 13.19 -5.78
N GLY A 257 -20.52 12.54 -6.48
CA GLY A 257 -20.47 12.50 -7.94
C GLY A 257 -20.16 13.85 -8.61
N GLN A 258 -19.53 14.77 -7.88
CA GLN A 258 -19.18 16.11 -8.37
C GLN A 258 -17.80 16.13 -9.05
N GLU A 259 -17.60 17.10 -9.95
CA GLU A 259 -16.29 17.30 -10.58
C GLU A 259 -15.22 17.66 -9.55
N ILE A 260 -14.07 17.01 -9.66
CA ILE A 260 -12.89 17.33 -8.84
C ILE A 260 -12.17 18.52 -9.51
N PRO A 261 -12.04 19.68 -8.84
CA PRO A 261 -11.33 20.83 -9.38
C PRO A 261 -9.90 20.46 -9.77
N ALA A 262 -9.41 21.00 -10.89
CA ALA A 262 -8.08 20.70 -11.44
C ALA A 262 -6.88 21.15 -10.55
N LEU A 263 -7.15 21.82 -9.42
CA LEU A 263 -6.17 22.46 -8.54
C LEU A 263 -6.23 21.96 -7.08
N LEU A 264 -6.90 20.83 -6.82
CA LEU A 264 -6.71 20.00 -5.62
C LEU A 264 -5.94 18.74 -6.01
#